data_AF-A0A7W8QHQ8-F1
#
_entry.id   AF-A0A7W8QHQ8-F1
#
_cell.length_a   1.000
_cell.length_b   1.000
_cell.length_c   1.000
_cell.angle_alpha   90.00
_cell.angle_beta   90.00
_cell.angle_gamma   90.00
#
_symmetry.space_group_name_H-M   'P 1'
#
loop_
_entity.id
_entity.type
_entity.pdbx_description
1 polymer ?
#
loop_
_entity_poly.entity_id
_entity_poly.type
_entity_poly.pdbx_seq_one_letter_code
_entity_poly.pdbx_strand_id
1 'polypeptide(L)' 'MDKVPTDPAAAVGAAVDPATGQVLAWINTPGHLAHLVPMDPVTARTWASRVLMAADAAETLTEENRE' A
#
# COMPACT_ATOMS: atom_id res chain seq x y z
N MET A 1 23.59 -23.08 -8.08
CA MET A 1 22.21 -22.59 -7.84
C MET A 1 22.35 -21.30 -7.06
N ASP A 2 22.44 -20.17 -7.76
CA ASP A 2 22.40 -18.86 -7.12
C ASP A 2 20.98 -18.65 -6.55
N LYS A 3 20.89 -18.45 -5.24
CA LYS A 3 19.65 -18.02 -4.60
C LYS A 3 19.38 -16.60 -5.09
N VAL A 4 18.31 -16.41 -5.86
CA VAL A 4 17.75 -15.07 -6.08
C VAL A 4 17.51 -14.47 -4.70
N PRO A 5 18.11 -13.32 -4.36
CA PRO A 5 17.78 -12.66 -3.11
C PRO A 5 16.29 -12.33 -3.18
N THR A 6 15.48 -12.98 -2.34
CA THR A 6 14.12 -12.52 -2.06
C THR A 6 14.28 -11.23 -1.28
N ASP A 7 14.33 -10.12 -2.01
CA ASP A 7 14.26 -8.78 -1.44
C ASP A 7 12.97 -8.72 -0.62
N PRO A 8 13.00 -8.33 0.66
CA PRO A 8 11.80 -8.37 1.47
C PRO A 8 10.76 -7.41 0.86
N ALA A 9 9.51 -7.87 0.78
CA ALA A 9 8.44 -7.06 0.21
C ALA A 9 8.28 -5.74 0.97
N ALA A 10 7.97 -4.67 0.24
CA ALA A 10 7.64 -3.39 0.87
C ALA A 10 6.42 -3.55 1.78
N ALA A 11 6.51 -3.03 2.99
CA ALA A 11 5.40 -2.99 3.94
C ALA A 11 4.62 -1.68 3.75
N VAL A 12 3.29 -1.76 3.78
CA VAL A 12 2.41 -0.61 3.63
C VAL A 12 1.58 -0.46 4.90
N GLY A 13 1.33 0.77 5.34
CA GLY A 13 0.55 0.99 6.55
C GLY A 13 -0.10 2.37 6.59
N ALA A 14 -1.03 2.51 7.53
CA ALA A 14 -1.66 3.78 7.84
C ALA A 14 -1.96 3.89 9.34
N ALA A 15 -1.95 5.11 9.86
CA ALA A 15 -2.32 5.45 11.23
C ALA A 15 -3.06 6.79 11.28
N VAL A 16 -3.69 7.11 12.41
CA VAL A 16 -4.29 8.42 12.64
C VAL A 16 -3.38 9.22 13.57
N ASP A 17 -3.07 10.45 13.19
CA ASP A 17 -2.45 11.42 14.09
C ASP A 17 -3.56 12.02 15.00
N PRO A 18 -3.52 11.75 16.33
CA PRO A 18 -4.55 12.24 17.24
C PRO A 18 -4.52 13.76 17.45
N ALA A 19 -3.40 14.42 17.17
CA ALA A 19 -3.28 15.87 17.36
C ALA A 19 -3.96 16.66 16.23
N THR A 20 -3.92 16.12 15.01
CA THR A 20 -4.41 16.81 13.80
C THR A 20 -5.64 16.14 13.19
N GLY A 21 -5.97 14.92 13.60
CA GLY A 21 -7.02 14.10 12.99
C GLY A 21 -6.69 13.64 11.57
N GLN A 22 -5.44 13.80 11.12
CA GLN A 22 -4.99 13.38 9.79
C GLN A 22 -4.69 11.89 9.75
N VAL A 23 -4.85 11.30 8.57
CA VAL A 23 -4.39 9.95 8.27
C VAL A 23 -2.96 10.05 7.78
N LEU A 24 -2.04 9.32 8.40
CA LEU A 24 -0.65 9.17 7.99
C LEU A 24 -0.52 7.83 7.26
N ALA A 25 -0.25 7.84 5.96
CA ALA A 25 0.04 6.63 5.18
C ALA A 25 1.54 6.52 4.88
N TRP A 26 2.07 5.30 4.77
CA TRP A 26 3.46 5.08 4.37
C TRP A 26 3.67 3.79 3.59
N ILE A 27 4.77 3.79 2.83
CA ILE A 27 5.39 2.60 2.25
C ILE A 27 6.80 2.52 2.86
N ASN A 28 7.12 1.36 3.43
CA ASN A 28 8.42 1.05 3.99
C ASN A 28 9.07 -0.05 3.16
N THR A 29 10.08 0.31 2.38
CA THR A 29 10.94 -0.65 1.69
C THR A 29 12.14 -0.98 2.58
N PRO A 30 12.53 -2.26 2.73
CA PRO A 30 13.71 -2.63 3.52
C PRO A 30 14.94 -1.81 3.14
N GLY A 31 15.72 -1.42 4.15
CA GLY A 31 16.90 -0.58 3.97
C GLY A 31 16.61 0.91 3.71
N HIS A 32 15.35 1.34 3.66
CA HIS A 32 14.96 2.73 3.43
C HIS A 32 14.08 3.25 4.59
N LEU A 33 14.11 4.56 4.81
CA LEU A 33 13.16 5.20 5.71
C LEU A 33 11.80 5.31 5.03
N ALA A 34 10.74 4.96 5.75
CA ALA A 34 9.38 5.11 5.27
C ALA A 34 9.02 6.60 5.11
N HIS A 35 8.44 6.96 3.97
CA HIS A 35 7.91 8.30 3.77
C HIS A 35 6.47 8.35 4.28
N LEU A 36 6.21 9.25 5.23
CA LEU A 36 4.88 9.49 5.77
C LEU A 36 4.17 10.57 4.95
N VAL A 37 3.00 10.22 4.42
CA VAL A 37 2.13 11.12 3.68
C VAL A 37 0.93 11.46 4.57
N PRO A 38 0.86 12.67 5.12
CA PRO A 38 -0.33 13.14 5.82
C PRO A 38 -1.44 13.46 4.82
N MET A 39 -2.65 13.02 5.15
CA MET A 39 -3.84 13.21 4.33
C MET A 39 -5.03 13.57 5.23
N ASP A 40 -5.93 14.39 4.70
CA ASP A 40 -7.24 14.52 5.33
C ASP A 40 -8.05 13.22 5.18
N PRO A 41 -9.05 12.97 6.06
CA PRO A 41 -9.81 11.73 6.04
C PRO A 41 -10.59 11.47 4.74
N VAL A 42 -11.01 12.50 4.02
CA VAL A 42 -11.75 12.33 2.75
C VAL A 42 -10.81 11.81 1.67
N THR A 43 -9.65 12.44 1.52
CA THR A 43 -8.60 12.00 0.59
C THR A 43 -8.15 10.57 0.89
N ALA A 44 -7.94 10.25 2.17
CA ALA A 44 -7.55 8.90 2.59
C ALA A 44 -8.58 7.83 2.18
N ARG A 45 -9.88 8.10 2.34
CA ARG A 45 -10.95 7.18 1.89
C ARG A 45 -10.98 7.02 0.38
N THR A 46 -10.79 8.11 -0.37
CA THR A 46 -10.72 8.05 -1.84
C THR A 46 -9.56 7.17 -2.30
N TRP A 47 -8.39 7.29 -1.67
CA TRP A 47 -7.24 6.45 -1.98
C TRP A 47 -7.50 4.98 -1.65
N ALA A 48 -8.04 4.70 -0.46
CA ALA A 48 -8.38 3.32 -0.07
C ALA A 48 -9.34 2.66 -1.07
N SER A 49 -10.37 3.40 -1.52
CA SER A 49 -11.30 2.90 -2.54
C SER A 49 -10.59 2.59 -3.87
N ARG A 50 -9.67 3.44 -4.32
CA ARG A 50 -8.89 3.20 -5.54
C ARG A 50 -7.98 1.98 -5.42
N VAL A 51 -7.37 1.77 -4.25
CA VAL A 51 -6.53 0.59 -4.00
C VAL A 51 -7.37 -0.68 -4.03
N LEU A 52 -8.55 -0.68 -3.40
CA LEU A 52 -9.47 -1.82 -3.44
C LEU A 52 -9.91 -2.15 -4.86
N MET A 53 -10.34 -1.14 -5.63
CA MET A 53 -10.72 -1.34 -7.04
C MET A 53 -9.57 -1.91 -7.88
N ALA A 54 -8.33 -1.47 -7.63
CA ALA A 54 -7.16 -2.01 -8.33
C ALA A 54 -6.85 -3.45 -7.92
N ALA A 55 -7.06 -3.82 -6.66
CA ALA A 55 -6.91 -5.20 -6.18
C ALA A 55 -7.94 -6.11 -6.84
N ASP A 56 -9.22 -5.72 -6.84
CA ASP A 56 -10.30 -6.48 -7.49
C ASP A 56 -10.00 -6.72 -8.99
N ALA A 57 -9.54 -5.68 -9.70
CA ALA A 57 -9.17 -5.79 -11.11
C ALA A 57 -7.97 -6.73 -11.33
N ALA A 58 -6.96 -6.71 -10.44
CA ALA A 58 -5.80 -7.58 -10.53
C ALA A 58 -6.15 -9.06 -10.28
N GLU A 59 -7.11 -9.32 -9.39
CA GLU A 59 -7.63 -10.67 -9.15
C GLU A 59 -8.33 -11.22 -10.40
N THR A 60 -9.21 -10.44 -11.04
CA THR A 60 -9.87 -10.83 -12.31
C THR A 60 -8.85 -11.17 -13.40
N LEU A 61 -7.83 -10.33 -13.59
CA LEU A 61 -6.77 -10.60 -14.57
C LEU A 61 -5.96 -11.86 -14.25
N THR A 62 -5.79 -12.18 -12.97
CA THR A 62 -5.06 -13.38 -12.55
C THR A 62 -5.85 -14.66 -12.84
N GLU A 63 -7.18 -14.60 -12.70
CA GLU A 63 -8.08 -15.70 -13.03
C GLU A 63 -8.16 -15.95 -14.55
N GLU A 64 -8.33 -14.88 -15.35
CA GLU A 64 -8.37 -14.97 -16.81
C GLU A 64 -7.06 -15.53 -17.42
N ASN A 65 -5.91 -15.19 -16.84
CA ASN A 65 -4.61 -15.70 -17.32
C ASN A 65 -4.31 -17.16 -16.91
N ARG A 66 -5.15 -17.76 -16.05
CA ARG A 66 -4.99 -19.15 -15.61
C ARG A 66 -5.79 -20.13 -16.49
N GLU A 67 -6.79 -19.64 -17.22
CA GLU A 67 -7.61 -20.39 -18.19
C GLU A 67 -6.97 -20.43 -19.58
#